data_AF-A0A923PKT0-F1
#
_entry.id   AF-A0A923PKT0-F1
#
_cell.length_a   1.000
_cell.length_b   1.000
_cell.length_c   1.000
_cell.angle_alpha   90.00
_cell.angle_beta   90.00
_cell.angle_gamma   90.00
#
_symmetry.space_group_name_H-M   'P 1'
#
loop_
_entity.id
_entity.type
_entity.pdbx_description
1 polymer ?
#
loop_
_entity_poly.entity_id
_entity_poly.type
_entity_poly.pdbx_seq_one_letter_code
_entity_poly.pdbx_strand_id
1 'polypeptide(L)'
;MIEFFHRARHWMLFIPLLFPTLLQIYLQSAYFQAISRFQVEMQTNPGNVDAVIPDLHAYAGQFNIYLLVMAVSFAVMLVWYFAVGGGLQHYLPEGTGLKPQRMRLALLALGILMLVFLGTLHQVYHWAADTFSGFDLEGQEEPPGFDGENFLTTFMTWFGATMLFFLLYALAYIYCAYYAGKTLKSIELGRPARGSEVAGYAVLSAFLVIGVWILQPKINRLVETGTMANPGDNSVW
;
A
#
# COMPACT_ATOMS: atom_id res chain seq x y z
N MET A 1 -10.56 -12.46 16.84
CA MET A 1 -9.80 -11.56 15.95
C MET A 1 -10.55 -10.27 15.62
N ILE A 2 -11.80 -10.32 15.14
CA ILE A 2 -12.56 -9.11 14.78
C ILE A 2 -12.75 -8.15 15.97
N GLU A 3 -13.10 -8.67 17.15
CA GLU A 3 -13.27 -7.86 18.38
C GLU A 3 -12.01 -7.08 18.78
N PHE A 4 -10.82 -7.66 18.55
CA PHE A 4 -9.56 -6.97 18.82
C PHE A 4 -9.42 -5.73 17.93
N PHE A 5 -9.72 -5.84 16.62
CA PHE A 5 -9.64 -4.73 15.69
C PHE A 5 -10.70 -3.66 15.94
N HIS A 6 -11.87 -4.05 16.44
CA HIS A 6 -12.93 -3.11 16.82
C HIS A 6 -12.63 -2.34 18.10
N ARG A 7 -11.75 -2.85 18.96
CA ARG A 7 -11.30 -2.20 20.21
C ARG A 7 -9.88 -1.66 20.13
N ALA A 8 -9.19 -1.89 19.02
CA ALA A 8 -7.83 -1.46 18.83
C ALA A 8 -7.75 0.07 18.93
N ARG A 9 -6.72 0.56 19.63
CA ARG A 9 -6.43 2.00 19.63
C ARG A 9 -5.92 2.37 18.24
N HIS A 10 -6.29 3.54 17.74
CA HIS A 10 -5.93 4.01 16.40
C HIS A 10 -4.41 3.94 16.13
N TRP A 11 -3.57 4.20 17.13
CA TRP A 11 -2.11 4.11 16.99
C TRP A 11 -1.59 2.68 16.70
N MET A 12 -2.27 1.64 17.18
CA MET A 12 -1.87 0.24 16.95
C MET A 12 -2.02 -0.16 15.48
N LEU A 13 -2.97 0.47 14.78
CA LEU A 13 -3.21 0.26 13.35
C LEU A 13 -2.40 1.24 12.51
N PHE A 14 -2.29 2.49 12.96
CA PHE A 14 -1.57 3.55 12.27
C PHE A 14 -0.07 3.25 12.11
N ILE A 15 0.61 2.78 13.15
CA ILE A 15 2.07 2.55 13.11
C ILE A 15 2.44 1.53 12.01
N PRO A 16 1.85 0.32 11.97
CA PRO A 16 2.13 -0.63 10.89
C PRO A 16 1.81 -0.09 9.49
N LEU A 17 0.77 0.75 9.36
CA LEU A 17 0.38 1.32 8.07
C LEU A 17 1.33 2.41 7.58
N LEU A 18 1.85 3.24 8.50
CA LEU A 18 2.77 4.33 8.18
C LEU A 18 4.21 3.83 7.98
N PHE A 19 4.59 2.75 8.66
CA PHE A 19 5.97 2.27 8.71
C PHE A 19 6.62 1.99 7.35
N PRO A 20 5.95 1.36 6.35
CA PRO A 20 6.53 1.19 5.02
C PRO A 20 6.89 2.51 4.35
N THR A 21 6.07 3.56 4.53
CA THR A 21 6.33 4.89 3.96
C THR A 21 7.57 5.52 4.58
N LEU A 22 7.73 5.42 5.90
CA LEU A 22 8.93 5.93 6.59
C LEU A 22 10.19 5.17 6.15
N LEU A 23 10.10 3.84 6.05
CA LEU A 23 11.18 3.00 5.57
C LEU A 23 11.53 3.32 4.11
N GLN A 24 10.54 3.52 3.25
CA GLN A 24 10.73 3.91 1.85
C GLN A 24 11.49 5.24 1.75
N ILE A 25 11.06 6.27 2.49
CA ILE A 25 11.71 7.59 2.51
C ILE A 25 13.17 7.45 2.96
N TYR A 26 13.41 6.65 3.99
CA TYR A 26 14.76 6.37 4.48
C TYR A 26 15.64 5.70 3.42
N LEU A 27 15.15 4.61 2.80
CA LEU A 27 15.90 3.87 1.77
C LEU A 27 16.15 4.72 0.52
N GLN A 28 15.16 5.48 0.07
CA GLN A 28 15.30 6.41 -1.05
C GLN A 28 16.33 7.49 -0.74
N SER A 29 16.33 8.03 0.49
CA SER A 29 17.34 9.01 0.92
C SER A 29 18.74 8.42 0.93
N ALA A 30 18.90 7.19 1.44
CA ALA A 30 20.19 6.50 1.47
C ALA A 30 20.74 6.26 0.04
N TYR A 31 19.89 5.81 -0.88
CA TYR A 31 20.27 5.59 -2.28
C TYR A 31 20.58 6.92 -3.00
N PHE A 32 19.76 7.95 -2.79
CA PHE A 32 19.99 9.27 -3.38
C PHE A 32 21.30 9.91 -2.92
N GLN A 33 21.67 9.72 -1.65
CA GLN A 33 22.98 10.14 -1.14
C GLN A 33 24.13 9.39 -1.82
N ALA A 34 23.98 8.10 -2.10
CA ALA A 34 24.99 7.32 -2.84
C ALA A 34 25.18 7.84 -4.26
N ILE A 35 24.09 8.07 -5.00
CA ILE A 35 24.12 8.70 -6.33
C ILE A 35 24.77 10.08 -6.28
N SER A 36 24.40 10.90 -5.29
CA SER A 36 24.94 12.26 -5.18
C SER A 36 26.46 12.26 -4.93
N ARG A 37 26.97 11.33 -4.11
CA ARG A 37 28.42 11.17 -3.89
C ARG A 37 29.13 10.76 -5.18
N PHE A 38 28.59 9.77 -5.88
CA PHE A 38 29.08 9.32 -7.18
C PHE A 38 29.15 10.49 -8.19
N GLN A 39 28.09 11.31 -8.27
CA GLN A 39 28.06 12.47 -9.16
C GLN A 39 29.15 13.50 -8.83
N VAL A 40 29.40 13.77 -7.54
CA VAL A 40 30.45 14.70 -7.11
C VAL A 40 31.84 14.13 -7.39
N GLU A 41 32.05 12.83 -7.19
CA GLU A 41 33.33 12.18 -7.47
C GLU A 41 33.68 12.22 -8.97
N MET A 42 32.70 11.92 -9.83
CA MET A 42 32.85 12.04 -11.29
C MET A 42 33.17 13.48 -11.74
N GLN A 43 32.65 14.49 -11.04
CA GLN A 43 32.95 15.90 -11.34
C GLN A 43 34.33 16.34 -10.83
N THR A 44 34.75 15.85 -9.67
CA THR A 44 35.98 16.28 -9.01
C THR A 44 37.21 15.52 -9.49
N ASN A 45 37.06 14.25 -9.85
CA ASN A 45 38.12 13.39 -10.35
C ASN A 45 37.68 12.71 -11.66
N PRO A 46 37.55 13.46 -12.77
CA PRO A 46 37.01 12.94 -14.04
C PRO A 46 37.86 11.84 -14.70
N GLY A 47 39.06 11.55 -14.18
CA GLY A 47 39.91 10.44 -14.62
C GLY A 47 40.06 9.32 -13.60
N ASN A 48 39.38 9.40 -12.44
CA ASN A 48 39.36 8.31 -11.48
C ASN A 48 38.26 7.32 -11.87
N VAL A 49 38.68 6.19 -12.45
CA VAL A 49 37.79 5.15 -12.97
C VAL A 49 37.19 4.28 -11.85
N ASP A 50 37.66 4.46 -10.61
CA ASP A 50 37.13 3.79 -9.42
C ASP A 50 35.76 4.32 -8.96
N ALA A 51 35.25 5.39 -9.58
CA ALA A 51 33.90 5.87 -9.34
C ALA A 51 32.90 4.86 -9.94
N VAL A 52 32.50 3.87 -9.15
CA VAL A 52 31.52 2.84 -9.57
C VAL A 52 30.10 3.31 -9.22
N ILE A 53 29.16 3.11 -10.14
CA ILE A 53 27.74 3.32 -9.88
C ILE A 53 27.34 2.49 -8.64
N PRO A 54 26.54 3.02 -7.69
CA PRO A 54 26.13 2.24 -6.53
C PRO A 54 25.51 0.91 -6.93
N ASP A 55 26.18 -0.20 -6.58
CA ASP A 55 25.73 -1.55 -6.91
C ASP A 55 24.37 -1.83 -6.24
N LEU A 56 23.36 -2.09 -7.06
CA LEU A 56 22.01 -2.39 -6.59
C LEU A 56 21.98 -3.68 -5.76
N HIS A 57 22.85 -4.66 -6.00
CA HIS A 57 22.90 -5.88 -5.19
C HIS A 57 23.23 -5.61 -3.73
N ALA A 58 24.04 -4.58 -3.46
CA ALA A 58 24.37 -4.16 -2.10
C ALA A 58 23.14 -3.68 -1.30
N TYR A 59 22.02 -3.37 -1.98
CA TYR A 59 20.77 -2.93 -1.39
C TYR A 59 19.68 -4.01 -1.34
N ALA A 60 19.95 -5.22 -1.83
CA ALA A 60 18.93 -6.27 -1.97
C ALA A 60 18.33 -6.69 -0.61
N GLY A 61 19.15 -6.74 0.44
CA GLY A 61 18.68 -7.05 1.79
C GLY A 61 17.68 -6.01 2.31
N GLN A 62 18.00 -4.72 2.13
CA GLN A 62 17.15 -3.60 2.52
C GLN A 62 15.84 -3.59 1.72
N PHE A 63 15.92 -3.89 0.42
CA PHE A 63 14.75 -4.01 -0.44
C PHE A 63 13.83 -5.16 0.00
N ASN A 64 14.37 -6.32 0.33
CA ASN A 64 13.60 -7.45 0.83
C ASN A 64 12.92 -7.16 2.19
N ILE A 65 13.62 -6.45 3.09
CA ILE A 65 13.01 -5.96 4.34
C ILE A 65 11.87 -4.99 4.04
N TYR A 66 12.04 -4.10 3.06
CA TYR A 66 10.97 -3.20 2.64
C TYR A 66 9.74 -3.95 2.12
N LEU A 67 9.91 -4.95 1.25
CA LEU A 67 8.81 -5.79 0.77
C LEU A 67 8.10 -6.52 1.91
N LEU A 68 8.85 -7.07 2.88
CA LEU A 68 8.27 -7.72 4.06
C LEU A 68 7.44 -6.75 4.90
N VAL A 69 7.97 -5.55 5.15
CA VAL A 69 7.27 -4.49 5.90
C VAL A 69 6.00 -4.05 5.15
N MET A 70 6.07 -3.92 3.82
CA MET A 70 4.91 -3.61 2.99
C MET A 70 3.84 -4.72 3.06
N ALA A 71 4.25 -5.99 3.05
CA ALA A 71 3.34 -7.12 3.20
C ALA A 71 2.63 -7.12 4.57
N VAL A 72 3.34 -6.80 5.66
CA VAL A 72 2.77 -6.69 7.01
C VAL A 72 1.76 -5.54 7.08
N SER A 73 2.11 -4.35 6.57
CA SER A 73 1.20 -3.20 6.51
C SER A 73 -0.06 -3.53 5.73
N PHE A 74 0.09 -4.19 4.59
CA PHE A 74 -1.03 -4.61 3.77
C PHE A 74 -1.91 -5.66 4.47
N ALA A 75 -1.32 -6.60 5.21
CA ALA A 75 -2.10 -7.54 6.02
C ALA A 75 -2.95 -6.81 7.06
N VAL A 76 -2.41 -5.78 7.73
CA VAL A 76 -3.19 -4.93 8.65
C VAL A 76 -4.34 -4.24 7.93
N MET A 77 -4.11 -3.72 6.73
CA MET A 77 -5.14 -3.11 5.89
C MET A 77 -6.25 -4.09 5.50
N LEU A 78 -5.90 -5.31 5.06
CA LEU A 78 -6.89 -6.35 4.73
C LEU A 78 -7.75 -6.72 5.94
N VAL A 79 -7.11 -6.90 7.10
CA VAL A 79 -7.82 -7.25 8.33
C VAL A 79 -8.74 -6.10 8.77
N TRP A 80 -8.30 -4.85 8.60
CA TRP A 80 -9.15 -3.69 8.87
C TRP A 80 -10.40 -3.67 7.98
N TYR A 81 -10.24 -3.82 6.67
CA TYR A 81 -11.39 -3.88 5.75
C TYR A 81 -12.31 -5.08 6.04
N PHE A 82 -11.75 -6.23 6.40
CA PHE A 82 -12.52 -7.39 6.81
C PHE A 82 -13.31 -7.11 8.10
N ALA A 83 -12.69 -6.47 9.08
CA ALA A 83 -13.33 -6.10 10.35
C ALA A 83 -14.46 -5.08 10.15
N VAL A 84 -14.29 -4.08 9.27
CA VAL A 84 -15.35 -3.11 8.95
C VAL A 84 -16.45 -3.76 8.12
N GLY A 85 -16.09 -4.37 6.98
CA GLY A 85 -17.05 -4.87 6.00
C GLY A 85 -17.80 -6.12 6.44
N GLY A 86 -17.16 -7.00 7.21
CA GLY A 86 -17.77 -8.23 7.74
C GLY A 86 -18.19 -8.12 9.20
N GLY A 87 -17.40 -7.44 10.03
CA GLY A 87 -17.60 -7.38 11.47
C GLY A 87 -18.67 -6.41 11.95
N LEU A 88 -19.04 -5.40 11.16
CA LEU A 88 -20.05 -4.41 11.56
C LEU A 88 -21.44 -4.66 10.94
N GLN A 89 -21.66 -5.82 10.34
CA GLN A 89 -22.88 -6.07 9.56
C GLN A 89 -24.15 -6.09 10.40
N HIS A 90 -24.08 -6.50 11.66
CA HIS A 90 -25.22 -6.49 12.57
C HIS A 90 -25.64 -5.08 13.01
N TYR A 91 -24.80 -4.06 12.78
CA TYR A 91 -25.16 -2.65 12.99
C TYR A 91 -25.76 -1.99 11.75
N LEU A 92 -25.78 -2.66 10.60
CA LEU A 92 -26.30 -2.08 9.37
C LEU A 92 -27.83 -1.95 9.41
N PRO A 93 -28.38 -0.80 9.00
CA PRO A 93 -29.82 -0.68 8.81
C PRO A 93 -30.30 -1.57 7.66
N GLU A 94 -31.57 -1.96 7.71
CA GLU A 94 -32.20 -2.73 6.65
C GLU A 94 -32.21 -1.96 5.31
N GLY A 95 -32.17 -2.70 4.19
CA GLY A 95 -32.26 -2.09 2.86
C GLY A 95 -30.98 -1.47 2.30
N THR A 96 -29.80 -1.62 2.94
CA THR A 96 -28.53 -1.10 2.39
C THR A 96 -28.08 -1.75 1.09
N GLY A 97 -28.55 -2.97 0.81
CA GLY A 97 -28.19 -3.78 -0.36
C GLY A 97 -26.73 -4.24 -0.37
N LEU A 98 -26.00 -4.08 0.75
CA LEU A 98 -24.61 -4.52 0.88
C LEU A 98 -24.56 -6.04 1.01
N LYS A 99 -23.85 -6.70 0.08
CA LYS A 99 -23.71 -8.16 0.07
C LYS A 99 -22.35 -8.57 0.67
N PRO A 100 -22.32 -9.26 1.82
CA PRO A 100 -21.09 -9.67 2.51
C PRO A 100 -20.14 -10.48 1.63
N GLN A 101 -20.72 -11.35 0.79
CA GLN A 101 -19.98 -12.26 -0.09
C GLN A 101 -19.16 -11.51 -1.15
N ARG A 102 -19.69 -10.40 -1.68
CA ARG A 102 -18.98 -9.58 -2.68
C ARG A 102 -17.77 -8.88 -2.06
N MET A 103 -17.90 -8.39 -0.82
CA MET A 103 -16.78 -7.81 -0.08
C MET A 103 -15.69 -8.85 0.20
N ARG A 104 -16.06 -10.06 0.62
CA ARG A 104 -15.09 -11.15 0.86
C ARG A 104 -14.34 -11.55 -0.41
N LEU A 105 -15.05 -11.65 -1.54
CA LEU A 105 -14.42 -11.93 -2.84
C LEU A 105 -13.46 -10.81 -3.26
N ALA A 106 -13.86 -9.56 -3.10
CA ALA A 106 -13.00 -8.42 -3.41
C ALA A 106 -11.76 -8.35 -2.52
N LEU A 107 -11.90 -8.65 -1.22
CA LEU A 107 -10.76 -8.74 -0.30
C LEU A 107 -9.80 -9.88 -0.65
N LEU A 108 -10.33 -11.04 -1.04
CA LEU A 108 -9.51 -12.15 -1.51
C LEU A 108 -8.76 -11.77 -2.79
N ALA A 109 -9.45 -11.16 -3.76
CA ALA A 109 -8.83 -10.66 -4.98
C ALA A 109 -7.74 -9.62 -4.68
N LEU A 110 -8.02 -8.66 -3.79
CA LEU A 110 -7.05 -7.67 -3.34
C LEU A 110 -5.81 -8.32 -2.72
N GLY A 111 -6.01 -9.34 -1.87
CA GLY A 111 -4.93 -10.11 -1.26
C GLY A 111 -4.04 -10.83 -2.28
N ILE A 112 -4.65 -11.54 -3.23
CA ILE A 112 -3.93 -12.24 -4.29
C ILE A 112 -3.17 -11.26 -5.18
N LEU A 113 -3.83 -10.17 -5.60
CA LEU A 113 -3.22 -9.15 -6.47
C LEU A 113 -2.03 -8.46 -5.79
N MET A 114 -2.08 -8.22 -4.47
CA MET A 114 -0.93 -7.71 -3.74
C MET A 114 0.23 -8.71 -3.71
N LEU A 115 -0.02 -10.00 -3.49
CA LEU A 115 1.05 -11.01 -3.52
C LEU A 115 1.71 -11.08 -4.90
N VAL A 116 0.91 -11.03 -5.97
CA VAL A 116 1.42 -10.93 -7.34
C VAL A 116 2.25 -9.66 -7.50
N PHE A 117 1.76 -8.51 -7.06
CA PHE A 117 2.46 -7.23 -7.17
C PHE A 117 3.80 -7.22 -6.41
N LEU A 118 3.84 -7.76 -5.19
CA LEU A 118 5.07 -7.94 -4.41
C LEU A 118 6.06 -8.85 -5.12
N GLY A 119 5.58 -9.96 -5.68
CA GLY A 119 6.39 -10.87 -6.48
C GLY A 119 6.97 -10.19 -7.73
N THR A 120 6.14 -9.46 -8.48
CA THR A 120 6.61 -8.73 -9.67
C THR A 120 7.61 -7.63 -9.31
N LEU A 121 7.41 -6.89 -8.22
CA LEU A 121 8.38 -5.90 -7.75
C LEU A 121 9.72 -6.54 -7.37
N HIS A 122 9.68 -7.70 -6.70
CA HIS A 122 10.88 -8.47 -6.40
C HIS A 122 11.63 -8.88 -7.67
N GLN A 123 10.93 -9.43 -8.66
CA GLN A 123 11.54 -9.83 -9.92
C GLN A 123 12.10 -8.64 -10.70
N VAL A 124 11.36 -7.54 -10.80
CA VAL A 124 11.79 -6.30 -11.47
C VAL A 124 13.05 -5.74 -10.81
N TYR A 125 13.11 -5.74 -9.48
CA TYR A 125 14.27 -5.26 -8.75
C TYR A 125 15.51 -6.12 -9.01
N HIS A 126 15.38 -7.44 -8.95
CA HIS A 126 16.50 -8.35 -9.25
C HIS A 126 16.96 -8.24 -10.69
N TRP A 127 16.02 -8.22 -11.64
CA TRP A 127 16.33 -7.98 -13.05
C TRP A 127 17.07 -6.65 -13.24
N ALA A 128 16.62 -5.57 -12.60
CA ALA A 128 17.29 -4.28 -12.67
C ALA A 128 18.69 -4.34 -12.03
N ALA A 129 18.83 -5.01 -10.89
CA ALA A 129 20.13 -5.19 -10.23
C ALA A 129 21.11 -5.92 -11.15
N ASP A 130 20.73 -7.07 -11.70
CA ASP A 130 21.56 -7.83 -12.64
C ASP A 130 21.94 -6.98 -13.85
N THR A 131 20.95 -6.33 -14.48
CA THR A 131 21.12 -5.48 -15.68
C THR A 131 22.07 -4.30 -15.44
N PHE A 132 22.02 -3.68 -14.26
CA PHE A 132 22.80 -2.48 -13.95
C PHE A 132 24.12 -2.76 -13.20
N SER A 133 24.29 -3.96 -12.64
CA SER A 133 25.46 -4.35 -11.82
C SER A 133 26.79 -4.36 -12.58
N GLY A 134 26.76 -4.45 -13.91
CA GLY A 134 27.96 -4.50 -14.75
C GLY A 134 28.19 -3.29 -15.63
N PHE A 135 27.51 -2.15 -15.40
CA PHE A 135 27.92 -0.88 -16.01
C PHE A 135 29.21 -0.40 -15.33
N ASP A 136 30.31 -1.08 -15.63
CA ASP A 136 31.65 -0.68 -15.25
C ASP A 136 32.15 0.36 -16.26
N LEU A 137 32.64 1.50 -15.78
CA LEU A 137 33.15 2.59 -16.63
C LEU A 137 34.52 2.23 -17.26
N GLU A 138 35.11 1.09 -16.89
CA GLU A 138 36.42 0.59 -17.35
C GLU A 138 36.45 0.01 -18.79
N GLY A 139 35.42 0.27 -19.61
CA GLY A 139 35.47 -0.06 -21.04
C GLY A 139 35.23 -1.54 -21.37
N GLN A 140 34.52 -2.27 -20.50
CA GLN A 140 33.86 -3.50 -20.93
C GLN A 140 32.70 -3.14 -21.87
N GLU A 141 32.63 -3.81 -23.03
CA GLU A 141 31.67 -3.47 -24.08
C GLU A 141 30.22 -3.66 -23.62
N GLU A 142 29.93 -4.61 -22.71
CA GLU A 142 28.59 -4.86 -22.16
C GLU A 142 28.63 -5.44 -20.73
N PRO A 143 27.71 -5.04 -19.83
CA PRO A 143 27.54 -5.66 -18.51
C PRO A 143 27.27 -7.18 -18.59
N PRO A 144 27.76 -8.01 -17.65
CA PRO A 144 27.39 -9.42 -17.59
C PRO A 144 25.88 -9.58 -17.43
N GLY A 145 25.22 -10.21 -18.41
CA GLY A 145 23.76 -10.43 -18.39
C GLY A 145 22.92 -9.28 -18.98
N PHE A 146 23.55 -8.19 -19.46
CA PHE A 146 22.86 -7.17 -20.24
C PHE A 146 22.65 -7.67 -21.68
N ASP A 147 21.41 -8.07 -21.97
CA ASP A 147 20.97 -8.37 -23.33
C ASP A 147 20.41 -7.08 -23.95
N GLY A 148 21.29 -6.29 -24.58
CA GLY A 148 20.93 -5.01 -25.18
C GLY A 148 19.85 -5.13 -26.27
N GLU A 149 19.86 -6.24 -27.02
CA GLU A 149 18.86 -6.52 -28.06
C GLU A 149 17.46 -6.70 -27.46
N ASN A 150 17.37 -7.39 -26.32
CA ASN A 150 16.09 -7.68 -25.65
C ASN A 150 15.76 -6.75 -24.48
N PHE A 151 16.61 -5.77 -24.13
CA PHE A 151 16.42 -4.88 -22.99
C PHE A 151 15.06 -4.17 -23.05
N LEU A 152 14.76 -3.50 -24.16
CA LEU A 152 13.53 -2.73 -24.32
C LEU A 152 12.29 -3.64 -24.22
N THR A 153 12.35 -4.80 -24.88
CA THR A 153 11.27 -5.79 -24.87
C THR A 153 11.02 -6.32 -23.45
N THR A 154 12.09 -6.66 -22.73
CA THR A 154 12.03 -7.17 -21.35
C THR A 154 11.48 -6.11 -20.40
N PHE A 155 11.99 -4.88 -20.47
CA PHE A 155 11.50 -3.75 -19.69
C PHE A 155 10.01 -3.49 -19.94
N MET A 156 9.58 -3.41 -21.22
CA MET A 156 8.19 -3.14 -21.57
C MET A 156 7.26 -4.27 -21.13
N THR A 157 7.73 -5.52 -21.16
CA THR A 157 6.98 -6.69 -20.67
C THR A 157 6.75 -6.58 -19.16
N TRP A 158 7.79 -6.33 -18.38
CA TRP A 158 7.69 -6.16 -16.93
C TRP A 158 6.85 -4.95 -16.55
N PHE A 159 7.04 -3.82 -17.22
CA PHE A 159 6.27 -2.60 -17.01
C PHE A 159 4.78 -2.83 -17.32
N GLY A 160 4.47 -3.41 -18.48
CA GLY A 160 3.10 -3.71 -18.90
C GLY A 160 2.40 -4.68 -17.95
N ALA A 161 3.08 -5.76 -17.55
CA ALA A 161 2.56 -6.72 -16.58
C ALA A 161 2.28 -6.05 -15.22
N THR A 162 3.25 -5.28 -14.70
CA THR A 162 3.13 -4.58 -13.42
C THR A 162 1.97 -3.57 -13.45
N MET A 163 1.86 -2.80 -14.54
CA MET A 163 0.78 -1.82 -14.72
C MET A 163 -0.60 -2.50 -14.77
N LEU A 164 -0.74 -3.62 -15.48
CA LEU A 164 -1.98 -4.38 -15.54
C LEU A 164 -2.42 -4.86 -14.16
N PHE A 165 -1.51 -5.50 -13.40
CA PHE A 165 -1.83 -5.97 -12.05
C PHE A 165 -2.12 -4.83 -11.09
N PHE A 166 -1.42 -3.70 -11.22
CA PHE A 166 -1.70 -2.49 -10.45
C PHE A 166 -3.10 -1.94 -10.72
N LEU A 167 -3.56 -1.90 -11.97
CA LEU A 167 -4.91 -1.44 -12.30
C LEU A 167 -5.99 -2.36 -11.73
N LEU A 168 -5.80 -3.69 -11.84
CA LEU A 168 -6.71 -4.67 -11.23
C LEU A 168 -6.74 -4.53 -9.70
N TYR A 169 -5.57 -4.33 -9.09
CA TYR A 169 -5.44 -4.05 -7.66
C TYR A 169 -6.20 -2.77 -7.28
N ALA A 170 -6.02 -1.68 -8.02
CA ALA A 170 -6.66 -0.40 -7.76
C ALA A 170 -8.20 -0.50 -7.83
N LEU A 171 -8.75 -1.25 -8.77
CA LEU A 171 -10.19 -1.48 -8.87
C LEU A 171 -10.73 -2.25 -7.65
N ALA A 172 -10.06 -3.33 -7.24
CA ALA A 172 -10.44 -4.10 -6.06
C ALA A 172 -10.33 -3.24 -4.78
N TYR A 173 -9.27 -2.42 -4.70
CA TYR A 173 -9.01 -1.52 -3.59
C TYR A 173 -10.08 -0.45 -3.45
N ILE A 174 -10.42 0.25 -4.54
CA ILE A 174 -11.47 1.28 -4.59
C ILE A 174 -12.82 0.66 -4.19
N TYR A 175 -13.12 -0.55 -4.66
CA TYR A 175 -14.33 -1.26 -4.26
C TYR A 175 -14.37 -1.53 -2.74
N CYS A 176 -13.26 -2.02 -2.16
CA CYS A 176 -13.18 -2.26 -0.72
C CYS A 176 -13.34 -0.97 0.10
N ALA A 177 -12.70 0.11 -0.34
CA ALA A 177 -12.82 1.44 0.28
C ALA A 177 -14.25 1.98 0.20
N TYR A 178 -14.90 1.86 -0.97
CA TYR A 178 -16.31 2.23 -1.13
C TYR A 178 -17.23 1.40 -0.23
N TYR A 179 -17.02 0.07 -0.17
CA TYR A 179 -17.83 -0.82 0.66
C TYR A 179 -17.70 -0.47 2.14
N ALA A 180 -16.46 -0.28 2.62
CA ALA A 180 -16.19 0.14 3.99
C ALA A 180 -16.82 1.51 4.29
N GLY A 181 -16.64 2.47 3.39
CA GLY A 181 -17.21 3.80 3.57
C GLY A 181 -18.73 3.80 3.60
N LYS A 182 -19.38 3.03 2.72
CA LYS A 182 -20.84 2.86 2.71
C LYS A 182 -21.34 2.15 3.97
N THR A 183 -20.58 1.16 4.46
CA THR A 183 -20.91 0.45 5.70
C THR A 183 -20.93 1.43 6.87
N LEU A 184 -19.81 2.11 7.10
CA LEU A 184 -19.66 3.06 8.20
C LEU A 184 -20.67 4.20 8.13
N LYS A 185 -20.87 4.78 6.94
CA LYS A 185 -21.79 5.91 6.77
C LYS A 185 -23.26 5.50 6.96
N SER A 186 -23.64 4.30 6.52
CA SER A 186 -25.02 3.83 6.71
C SER A 186 -25.31 3.54 8.18
N ILE A 187 -24.32 3.05 8.94
CA ILE A 187 -24.43 2.88 10.39
C ILE A 187 -24.55 4.25 11.08
N GLU A 188 -23.71 5.22 10.72
CA GLU A 188 -23.76 6.58 11.29
C GLU A 188 -25.12 7.26 11.05
N LEU A 189 -25.73 7.06 9.88
CA LEU A 189 -27.02 7.66 9.53
C LEU A 189 -28.24 6.86 10.03
N GLY A 190 -28.06 5.61 10.45
CA GLY A 190 -29.17 4.70 10.74
C GLY A 190 -30.06 4.38 9.52
N ARG A 191 -29.63 4.74 8.30
CA ARG A 191 -30.33 4.45 7.03
C ARG A 191 -29.33 4.16 5.91
N PRO A 192 -29.76 3.56 4.79
CA PRO A 192 -28.90 3.40 3.62
C PRO A 192 -28.31 4.76 3.16
N ALA A 193 -26.98 4.85 3.13
CA ALA A 193 -26.28 6.05 2.68
C ALA A 193 -26.34 6.20 1.15
N ARG A 194 -26.58 7.42 0.67
CA ARG A 194 -26.54 7.80 -0.75
C ARG A 194 -25.09 7.96 -1.22
N GLY A 195 -24.86 7.85 -2.53
CA GLY A 195 -23.51 7.87 -3.10
C GLY A 195 -22.68 9.10 -2.71
N SER A 196 -23.27 10.29 -2.72
CA SER A 196 -22.59 11.53 -2.33
C SER A 196 -22.23 11.58 -0.84
N GLU A 197 -23.06 10.98 0.03
CA GLU A 197 -22.84 10.90 1.48
C GLU A 197 -21.67 9.95 1.82
N VAL A 198 -21.41 8.97 0.95
CA VAL A 198 -20.37 7.95 1.12
C VAL A 198 -18.99 8.44 0.73
N ALA A 199 -18.88 9.41 -0.18
CA ALA A 199 -17.62 9.81 -0.80
C ALA A 199 -16.52 10.14 0.23
N GLY A 200 -16.82 10.95 1.25
CA GLY A 200 -15.85 11.29 2.29
C GLY A 200 -15.34 10.07 3.07
N TYR A 201 -16.23 9.15 3.45
CA TYR A 201 -15.85 7.92 4.14
C TYR A 201 -15.10 6.95 3.24
N ALA A 202 -15.43 6.88 1.96
CA ALA A 202 -14.70 6.07 0.98
C ALA A 202 -13.29 6.61 0.75
N VAL A 203 -13.12 7.94 0.62
CA VAL A 203 -11.81 8.59 0.53
C VAL A 203 -10.99 8.35 1.80
N LEU A 204 -11.56 8.55 2.98
CA LEU A 204 -10.89 8.22 4.25
C LEU A 204 -10.49 6.75 4.30
N SER A 205 -11.36 5.84 3.86
CA SER A 205 -11.05 4.41 3.78
C SER A 205 -9.99 4.10 2.72
N ALA A 206 -9.85 4.90 1.66
CA ALA A 206 -8.81 4.74 0.64
C ALA A 206 -7.46 5.35 1.06
N PHE A 207 -7.45 6.30 2.00
CA PHE A 207 -6.23 6.84 2.60
C PHE A 207 -6.09 6.31 4.03
N LEU A 208 -5.99 4.98 4.17
CA LEU A 208 -6.17 4.25 5.42
C LEU A 208 -5.29 4.75 6.57
N VAL A 209 -4.10 5.29 6.29
CA VAL A 209 -3.24 5.93 7.32
C VAL A 209 -3.98 7.06 8.03
N ILE A 210 -4.58 7.99 7.27
CA ILE A 210 -5.38 9.10 7.81
C ILE A 210 -6.77 8.60 8.21
N GLY A 211 -7.33 7.69 7.41
CA GLY A 211 -8.64 7.07 7.62
C GLY A 211 -8.76 6.40 8.97
N VAL A 212 -7.82 5.55 9.35
CA VAL A 212 -7.80 4.87 10.65
C VAL A 212 -7.75 5.89 11.79
N TRP A 213 -6.97 6.96 11.65
CA TRP A 213 -6.89 7.98 12.69
C TRP A 213 -8.25 8.63 12.99
N ILE A 214 -9.07 8.85 11.96
CA ILE A 214 -10.37 9.51 12.06
C ILE A 214 -11.52 8.53 12.31
N LEU A 215 -11.54 7.40 11.58
CA LEU A 215 -12.62 6.42 11.57
C LEU A 215 -12.54 5.44 12.74
N GLN A 216 -11.33 5.05 13.17
CA GLN A 216 -11.18 4.06 14.24
C GLN A 216 -11.81 4.52 15.57
N PRO A 217 -11.61 5.77 16.04
CA PRO A 217 -12.30 6.25 17.24
C PRO A 217 -13.83 6.18 17.13
N LYS A 218 -14.39 6.42 15.95
CA LYS A 218 -15.84 6.29 15.70
C LYS A 218 -16.31 4.84 15.79
N ILE A 219 -15.54 3.90 15.21
CA ILE A 219 -15.82 2.46 15.28
C ILE A 219 -15.76 1.97 16.72
N ASN A 220 -14.75 2.38 17.48
CA ASN A 220 -14.61 2.00 18.89
C ASN A 220 -15.82 2.48 19.70
N ARG A 221 -16.28 3.73 19.50
CA ARG A 221 -17.49 4.24 20.14
C ARG A 221 -18.73 3.45 19.77
N LEU A 222 -18.93 3.14 18.49
CA LEU A 222 -20.06 2.31 18.06
C LEU A 222 -20.10 0.97 18.81
N VAL A 223 -18.94 0.34 18.97
CA VAL A 223 -18.82 -0.98 19.61
C VAL A 223 -19.04 -0.88 21.13
N GLU A 224 -18.65 0.23 21.76
CA GLU A 224 -18.79 0.46 23.20
C GLU A 224 -20.17 0.98 23.60
N THR A 225 -20.77 1.88 22.82
CA THR A 225 -21.99 2.63 23.19
C THR A 225 -23.19 2.36 22.28
N GLY A 226 -22.99 1.67 21.16
CA GLY A 226 -24.02 1.47 20.14
C GLY A 226 -24.21 2.67 19.20
N THR A 227 -23.44 3.76 19.33
CA THR A 227 -23.52 4.94 18.47
C THR A 227 -22.14 5.48 18.06
N MET A 228 -22.04 6.04 16.86
CA MET A 228 -20.83 6.74 16.39
C MET A 228 -20.74 8.20 16.86
N ALA A 229 -21.82 8.76 17.39
CA ALA A 229 -21.90 10.15 17.85
C ALA A 229 -20.95 10.42 19.02
N ASN A 230 -20.52 11.68 19.17
CA ASN A 230 -19.74 12.08 20.34
C ASN A 230 -20.65 12.19 21.57
N PRO A 231 -20.18 11.81 22.78
CA PRO A 231 -20.91 12.08 24.01
C PRO A 231 -21.17 13.59 24.16
N GLY A 232 -22.44 13.99 24.21
CA GLY A 232 -22.86 15.39 24.32
C GLY A 232 -23.19 16.08 22.99
N ASP A 233 -23.05 15.40 21.86
CA ASP A 233 -23.48 15.91 20.56
C ASP A 233 -24.99 15.65 20.36
N ASN A 234 -25.81 16.44 21.07
CA ASN A 234 -27.26 16.54 20.84
C ASN A 234 -27.58 17.50 19.69
N SER A 235 -26.61 17.85 18.84
CA SER A 235 -26.85 18.81 17.77
C SER A 235 -27.76 18.18 16.71
N VAL A 236 -29.03 18.57 16.81
CA VAL A 236 -29.95 18.63 15.67
C VAL A 236 -29.31 19.63 14.71
N TRP A 237 -28.62 19.11 13.69
CA TRP A 237 -28.25 19.93 12.52
C TRP A 237 -29.51 20.42 11.83
#